data_AF-F1L9W0-F1
#
_entry.id   AF-F1L9W0-F1
#
_cell.length_a   1.000
_cell.length_b   1.000
_cell.length_c   1.000
_cell.angle_alpha   90.00
_cell.angle_beta   90.00
_cell.angle_gamma   90.00
#
_symmetry.space_group_name_H-M   'P 1'
#
loop_
_entity.id
_entity.type
_entity.pdbx_description
1 polymer ?
#
loop_
_entity_poly.entity_id
_entity_poly.type
_entity_poly.pdbx_seq_one_letter_code
_entity_poly.pdbx_strand_id
1 'polypeptide(L)'
;MKVLSRALPLSTRGRPVSDYVRKIRTLDHWAQSDSSLSLEFQVGRFALMVDRRPLVALNNDKRLMNLRILEYAEMKRKLADYGLSVDMASSALLDAVENSTGDYTAVFGSSLRTAEMPDDSPISIDKLRSQLAATLGGSFVDLRRAMLTLESDRDRSLLAKMHSLTRWSRIYRRCPKCASALRMRASKTAAALCTCSYLCCVESREHSCIAYSSSGHCEHRLHCYRWFCEYGRIARGNGASRGCRGGRN
;
A
#
# COMPACT_ATOMS: atom_id res chain seq x y z
N MET A 1 8.57 2.34 -45.05
CA MET A 1 8.69 3.20 -43.86
C MET A 1 7.57 4.25 -43.91
N LYS A 2 6.58 4.17 -43.01
CA LYS A 2 5.53 5.19 -42.89
C LYS A 2 5.72 5.89 -41.54
N VAL A 3 6.10 7.15 -41.62
CA VAL A 3 6.17 8.06 -40.47
C VAL A 3 4.71 8.45 -40.15
N LEU A 4 4.20 8.00 -39.00
CA LEU A 4 2.91 8.43 -38.48
C LEU A 4 3.10 9.76 -37.74
N SER A 5 2.54 10.81 -38.33
CA SER A 5 2.52 12.18 -37.84
C SER A 5 1.90 12.25 -36.45
N ARG A 6 2.66 12.84 -35.52
CA ARG A 6 2.27 13.11 -34.14
C ARG A 6 1.12 14.14 -34.15
N ALA A 7 -0.07 13.71 -33.75
CA ALA A 7 -1.22 14.61 -33.63
C ALA A 7 -0.94 15.68 -32.55
N LEU A 8 -1.10 16.96 -32.93
CA LEU A 8 -1.09 18.10 -32.02
C LEU A 8 -2.28 18.03 -31.06
N PRO A 9 -2.14 18.44 -29.79
CA PRO A 9 -3.26 18.46 -28.87
C PRO A 9 -4.24 19.56 -29.26
N LEU A 10 -5.49 19.16 -29.51
CA LEU A 10 -6.64 20.05 -29.63
C LEU A 10 -6.78 20.87 -28.35
N SER A 11 -6.56 22.19 -28.49
CA SER A 11 -6.85 23.19 -27.47
C SER A 11 -8.34 23.13 -27.13
N THR A 12 -8.66 22.50 -26.01
CA THR A 12 -10.00 22.52 -25.43
C THR A 12 -10.06 23.69 -24.45
N ARG A 13 -10.83 24.72 -24.82
CA ARG A 13 -11.26 25.81 -23.93
C ARG A 13 -12.15 25.24 -22.82
N GLY A 14 -11.54 24.68 -21.79
CA GLY A 14 -12.20 24.29 -20.53
C GLY A 14 -11.67 25.14 -19.38
N ARG A 15 -12.47 25.36 -18.34
CA ARG A 15 -11.97 25.90 -17.06
C ARG A 15 -10.72 25.09 -16.66
N PRO A 16 -9.65 25.73 -16.16
CA PRO A 16 -8.49 24.99 -15.67
C PRO A 16 -8.98 24.01 -14.59
N VAL A 17 -8.87 22.72 -14.89
CA VAL A 17 -9.24 21.68 -13.95
C VAL A 17 -8.23 21.75 -12.82
N SER A 18 -8.73 21.98 -11.59
CA SER A 18 -7.92 22.02 -10.38
C SER A 18 -6.96 20.83 -10.33
N ASP A 19 -5.71 21.08 -9.93
CA ASP A 19 -4.67 20.03 -9.87
C ASP A 19 -5.08 18.86 -8.97
N TYR A 20 -5.92 19.12 -7.96
CA TYR A 20 -6.56 18.08 -7.17
C TYR A 20 -7.40 17.12 -8.03
N VAL A 21 -8.27 17.65 -8.89
CA VAL A 21 -9.14 16.84 -9.75
C VAL A 21 -8.31 16.06 -10.78
N ARG A 22 -7.26 16.68 -11.33
CA ARG A 22 -6.33 16.01 -12.26
C ARG A 22 -5.65 14.83 -11.57
N LYS A 23 -5.07 15.06 -10.38
CA LYS A 23 -4.44 14.03 -9.55
C LYS A 23 -5.39 12.86 -9.26
N ILE A 24 -6.62 13.14 -8.81
CA ILE A 24 -7.59 12.09 -8.47
C ILE A 24 -7.99 11.28 -9.69
N ARG A 25 -8.22 11.91 -10.85
CA ARG A 25 -8.52 11.20 -12.10
C ARG A 25 -7.38 10.30 -12.55
N THR A 26 -6.14 10.79 -12.45
CA THR A 26 -4.96 9.98 -12.77
C THR A 26 -4.84 8.77 -11.84
N LEU A 27 -5.04 8.97 -10.54
CA LEU A 27 -5.03 7.87 -9.57
C LEU A 27 -6.12 6.84 -9.82
N ASP A 28 -7.32 7.28 -10.15
CA ASP A 28 -8.44 6.38 -10.45
C ASP A 28 -8.19 5.57 -11.73
N HIS A 29 -7.67 6.22 -12.77
CA HIS A 29 -7.26 5.54 -14.00
C HIS A 29 -6.22 4.44 -13.73
N TRP A 30 -5.18 4.75 -12.97
CA TRP A 30 -4.16 3.78 -12.57
C TRP A 30 -4.68 2.68 -11.63
N ALA A 31 -5.66 2.98 -10.78
CA ALA A 31 -6.28 1.99 -9.90
C ALA A 31 -7.12 0.96 -10.69
N GLN A 32 -7.63 1.33 -11.86
CA GLN A 32 -8.48 0.50 -12.71
C GLN A 32 -7.72 -0.23 -13.83
N SER A 33 -6.65 0.37 -14.35
CA SER A 33 -5.89 -0.16 -15.49
C SER A 33 -4.54 -0.77 -15.07
N ASP A 34 -4.47 -2.11 -15.04
CA ASP A 34 -3.24 -2.84 -14.71
C ASP A 34 -2.12 -2.57 -15.72
N SER A 35 -2.45 -2.40 -17.01
CA SER A 35 -1.47 -2.11 -18.06
C SER A 35 -0.88 -0.72 -17.90
N SER A 36 -1.71 0.30 -17.66
CA SER A 36 -1.26 1.67 -17.44
C SER A 36 -0.36 1.75 -16.21
N LEU A 37 -0.76 1.13 -15.10
CA LEU A 37 0.02 1.15 -13.87
C LEU A 37 1.37 0.41 -14.01
N SER A 38 1.42 -0.64 -14.82
CA SER A 38 2.66 -1.39 -15.06
C SER A 38 3.72 -0.58 -15.79
N LEU A 39 3.32 0.34 -16.67
CA LEU A 39 4.24 1.27 -17.34
C LEU A 39 4.85 2.26 -16.35
N GLU A 40 4.05 2.74 -15.40
CA GLU A 40 4.48 3.70 -14.38
C GLU A 40 5.38 3.08 -13.29
N PHE A 41 5.46 1.75 -13.23
CA PHE A 41 6.20 1.07 -12.16
C PHE A 41 7.69 1.40 -12.16
N GLN A 42 8.30 1.45 -13.34
CA GLN A 42 9.76 1.64 -13.47
C GLN A 42 10.21 3.08 -13.26
N VAL A 43 9.30 4.04 -13.43
CA VAL A 43 9.54 5.47 -13.19
C VAL A 43 8.96 5.94 -11.86
N GLY A 44 8.27 5.04 -11.15
CA GLY A 44 7.59 5.32 -9.91
C GLY A 44 8.55 5.57 -8.73
N ARG A 45 7.94 6.10 -7.68
CA ARG A 45 8.57 6.32 -6.38
C ARG A 45 8.06 5.29 -5.37
N PHE A 46 8.89 4.88 -4.43
CA PHE A 46 8.63 3.70 -3.61
C PHE A 46 8.85 3.98 -2.13
N ALA A 47 7.82 3.74 -1.34
CA ALA A 47 7.93 3.53 0.10
C ALA A 47 8.21 2.05 0.37
N LEU A 48 9.23 1.75 1.16
CA LEU A 48 9.67 0.39 1.41
C LEU A 48 9.30 -0.09 2.81
N MET A 49 8.88 -1.34 2.91
CA MET A 49 8.67 -2.04 4.17
C MET A 49 9.28 -3.44 4.08
N VAL A 50 10.21 -3.75 4.98
CA VAL A 50 10.83 -5.08 5.08
C VAL A 50 10.33 -5.72 6.37
N ASP A 51 9.78 -6.94 6.29
CA ASP A 51 9.28 -7.67 7.46
C ASP A 51 8.30 -6.88 8.33
N ARG A 52 7.44 -6.08 7.69
CA ARG A 52 6.45 -5.19 8.34
C ARG A 52 7.04 -3.98 9.07
N ARG A 53 8.33 -3.68 8.88
CA ARG A 53 9.01 -2.49 9.39
C ARG A 53 9.19 -1.48 8.25
N PRO A 54 8.53 -0.31 8.27
CA PRO A 54 8.75 0.73 7.25
C PRO A 54 10.14 1.34 7.33
N LEU A 55 10.67 1.75 6.17
CA LEU A 55 11.89 2.54 6.07
C LEU A 55 11.58 4.02 6.36
N VAL A 56 12.22 4.55 7.39
CA VAL A 56 12.07 5.94 7.81
C VAL A 56 13.43 6.61 7.98
N ALA A 57 13.51 7.91 7.72
CA ALA A 57 14.68 8.73 8.02
C ALA A 57 14.39 9.58 9.25
N LEU A 58 15.39 9.71 10.11
CA LEU A 58 15.33 10.65 11.23
C LEU A 58 15.42 12.07 10.67
N ASN A 59 14.56 12.96 11.16
CA ASN A 59 14.74 14.39 10.91
C ASN A 59 15.89 14.94 11.78
N ASN A 60 16.39 16.13 11.45
CA ASN A 60 17.48 16.82 12.15
C ASN A 60 17.23 16.95 13.66
N ASP A 61 15.96 17.09 14.07
CA ASP A 61 15.56 17.19 15.48
C ASP A 61 15.58 15.84 16.23
N LYS A 62 15.94 14.73 15.56
CA LYS A 62 16.10 13.36 16.08
C LYS A 62 14.90 12.75 16.82
N ARG A 63 13.80 13.49 16.98
CA ARG A 63 12.56 13.03 17.63
C ARG A 63 11.49 12.62 16.62
N LEU A 64 11.44 13.33 15.50
CA LEU A 64 10.50 13.09 14.42
C LEU A 64 11.17 12.34 13.27
N MET A 65 10.36 11.61 12.53
CA MET A 65 10.78 10.79 11.40
C MET A 65 10.02 11.20 10.14
N ASN A 66 10.63 10.96 8.99
CA ASN A 66 9.99 11.12 7.69
C ASN A 66 9.99 9.79 6.94
N LEU A 67 8.94 9.52 6.18
CA LEU A 67 8.86 8.29 5.39
C LEU A 67 9.85 8.41 4.24
N ARG A 68 10.72 7.40 4.07
CA ARG A 68 11.67 7.43 2.95
C ARG A 68 11.00 6.93 1.69
N ILE A 69 10.88 7.85 0.73
CA ILE A 69 10.42 7.57 -0.62
C ILE A 69 11.64 7.59 -1.54
N LEU A 70 11.87 6.48 -2.23
CA LEU A 70 13.02 6.26 -3.10
C LEU A 70 12.58 6.16 -4.55
N GLU A 71 13.45 6.51 -5.49
CA GLU A 71 13.19 6.24 -6.90
C GLU A 71 13.44 4.76 -7.23
N TYR A 72 12.69 4.22 -8.20
CA TYR A 72 12.81 2.81 -8.59
C TYR A 72 14.24 2.39 -8.91
N ALA A 73 14.97 3.19 -9.69
CA ALA A 73 16.33 2.87 -10.13
C ALA A 73 17.32 2.80 -8.96
N GLU A 74 17.24 3.75 -8.02
CA GLU A 74 18.08 3.77 -6.82
C GLU A 74 17.75 2.59 -5.90
N MET A 75 16.47 2.38 -5.63
CA MET A 75 15.99 1.30 -4.77
C MET A 75 16.37 -0.07 -5.35
N LYS A 76 16.13 -0.31 -6.64
CA LYS A 76 16.43 -1.59 -7.29
C LYS A 76 17.92 -1.92 -7.23
N ARG A 77 18.80 -0.94 -7.46
CA ARG A 77 20.24 -1.13 -7.37
C ARG A 77 20.67 -1.50 -5.95
N LYS A 78 20.21 -0.74 -4.96
CA LYS A 78 20.57 -0.96 -3.55
C LYS A 78 20.01 -2.27 -2.97
N LEU A 79 18.85 -2.73 -3.45
CA LEU A 79 18.26 -3.99 -2.99
C LEU A 79 18.90 -5.23 -3.63
N ALA A 80 19.42 -5.10 -4.85
CA ALA A 80 20.08 -6.20 -5.56
C ALA A 80 21.29 -6.74 -4.80
N ASP A 81 22.04 -5.87 -4.13
CA ASP A 81 23.20 -6.23 -3.30
C ASP A 81 22.84 -7.15 -2.12
N TYR A 82 21.57 -7.14 -1.72
CA TYR A 82 21.03 -7.94 -0.61
C TYR A 82 20.14 -9.11 -1.10
N GLY A 83 20.11 -9.37 -2.41
CA GLY A 83 19.27 -10.42 -3.01
C GLY A 83 17.77 -10.13 -2.93
N LEU A 84 17.37 -8.88 -2.72
CA LEU A 84 15.98 -8.47 -2.65
C LEU A 84 15.55 -7.85 -3.99
N SER A 85 14.38 -8.26 -4.48
CA SER A 85 13.75 -7.66 -5.67
C SER A 85 12.40 -7.04 -5.32
N VAL A 86 12.03 -6.01 -6.07
CA VAL A 86 10.73 -5.35 -5.94
C VAL A 86 9.93 -5.62 -7.20
N ASP A 87 8.87 -6.41 -7.03
CA ASP A 87 7.95 -6.77 -8.11
C ASP A 87 6.60 -6.09 -7.92
N MET A 88 5.83 -5.98 -9.01
CA MET A 88 4.48 -5.45 -8.97
C MET A 88 3.59 -6.21 -7.97
N ALA A 89 3.72 -7.53 -7.89
CA ALA A 89 2.97 -8.36 -6.94
C ALA A 89 3.27 -8.01 -5.46
N SER A 90 4.47 -7.52 -5.17
CA SER A 90 4.90 -7.09 -3.82
C SER A 90 4.55 -5.62 -3.52
N SER A 91 4.07 -4.87 -4.52
CA SER A 91 3.87 -3.42 -4.48
C SER A 91 2.40 -3.01 -4.53
N ALA A 92 2.04 -1.85 -3.97
CA ALA A 92 0.67 -1.32 -3.93
C ALA A 92 0.66 0.14 -4.38
N LEU A 93 -0.37 0.60 -5.09
CA LEU A 93 -0.49 2.01 -5.45
C LEU A 93 -0.94 2.86 -4.25
N LEU A 94 -0.13 3.84 -3.84
CA LEU A 94 -0.40 4.68 -2.68
C LEU A 94 -0.92 6.07 -3.06
N ASP A 95 -0.21 6.78 -3.94
CA ASP A 95 -0.51 8.18 -4.27
C ASP A 95 0.08 8.56 -5.64
N ALA A 96 -0.23 9.78 -6.08
CA ALA A 96 0.34 10.42 -7.25
C ALA A 96 1.00 11.73 -6.82
N VAL A 97 2.24 11.95 -7.25
CA VAL A 97 3.01 13.17 -6.97
C VAL A 97 3.28 13.86 -8.30
N GLU A 98 3.02 15.15 -8.38
CA GLU A 98 3.34 15.94 -9.55
C GLU A 98 4.87 16.06 -9.71
N ASN A 99 5.35 15.90 -10.92
CA ASN A 99 6.75 16.05 -11.29
C ASN A 99 7.02 17.46 -11.81
N SER A 100 8.29 17.75 -12.14
CA SER A 100 8.69 19.05 -12.67
C SER A 100 8.13 19.34 -14.08
N THR A 101 7.58 18.36 -14.79
CA THR A 101 6.97 18.53 -16.12
C THR A 101 5.47 18.82 -16.05
N GLY A 102 4.87 18.83 -14.86
CA GLY A 102 3.42 18.99 -14.66
C GLY A 102 2.62 17.70 -14.86
N ASP A 103 3.31 16.57 -15.07
CA ASP A 103 2.73 15.23 -15.10
C ASP A 103 2.76 14.61 -13.70
N TYR A 104 2.05 13.50 -13.51
CA TYR A 104 2.06 12.77 -12.25
C TYR A 104 2.96 11.54 -12.34
N THR A 105 3.69 11.28 -11.26
CA THR A 105 4.43 10.05 -11.03
C THR A 105 3.74 9.24 -9.94
N ALA A 106 3.58 7.93 -10.19
CA ALA A 106 2.99 7.02 -9.22
C ALA A 106 3.90 6.81 -8.00
N VAL A 107 3.30 6.82 -6.82
CA VAL A 107 3.92 6.43 -5.55
C VAL A 107 3.41 5.05 -5.17
N PHE A 108 4.32 4.10 -5.07
CA PHE A 108 4.09 2.73 -4.70
C PHE A 108 4.55 2.45 -3.26
N GLY A 109 3.95 1.45 -2.64
CA GLY A 109 4.38 0.87 -1.38
C GLY A 109 4.77 -0.59 -1.60
N SER A 110 6.04 -0.93 -1.43
CA SER A 110 6.56 -2.29 -1.59
C SER A 110 6.79 -2.95 -0.25
N SER A 111 6.18 -4.12 -0.04
CA SER A 111 6.38 -4.91 1.17
C SER A 111 7.13 -6.19 0.87
N LEU A 112 8.41 -6.20 1.24
CA LEU A 112 9.33 -7.31 1.08
C LEU A 112 9.40 -8.15 2.35
N ARG A 113 9.89 -9.37 2.19
CA ARG A 113 10.26 -10.27 3.27
C ARG A 113 11.69 -10.72 3.04
N THR A 114 12.49 -10.72 4.09
CA THR A 114 13.77 -11.43 4.05
C THR A 114 13.52 -12.93 4.27
N ALA A 115 14.32 -13.79 3.66
CA ALA A 115 14.32 -15.21 4.00
C ALA A 115 14.72 -15.38 5.49
N GLU A 116 14.12 -16.35 6.16
CA GLU A 116 14.58 -16.77 7.49
C GLU A 116 15.96 -17.41 7.30
N MET A 117 16.97 -16.87 7.98
CA MET A 117 18.30 -17.45 7.92
C MET A 117 18.37 -18.67 8.84
N PRO A 118 19.13 -19.71 8.48
CA PRO A 118 19.39 -20.85 9.37
C PRO A 118 19.96 -20.39 10.71
N ASP A 119 19.59 -21.06 11.81
CA ASP A 119 20.02 -20.70 13.17
C ASP A 119 21.55 -20.70 13.35
N ASP A 120 22.28 -21.48 12.54
CA ASP A 120 23.74 -21.57 12.54
C ASP A 120 24.44 -20.43 11.76
N SER A 121 23.70 -19.40 11.36
CA SER A 121 24.29 -18.29 10.59
C SER A 121 25.17 -17.39 11.47
N PRO A 122 26.43 -17.12 11.10
CA PRO A 122 27.34 -16.28 11.89
C PRO A 122 26.97 -14.78 11.87
N ILE A 123 25.97 -14.39 11.08
CA ILE A 123 25.54 -13.01 10.89
C ILE A 123 24.12 -12.89 11.44
N SER A 124 23.85 -11.88 12.28
CA SER A 124 22.49 -11.62 12.73
C SER A 124 21.67 -10.90 11.66
N ILE A 125 20.41 -11.34 11.46
CA ILE A 125 19.48 -10.72 10.49
C ILE A 125 19.31 -9.22 10.78
N ASP A 126 19.33 -8.82 12.06
CA ASP A 126 19.18 -7.42 12.45
C ASP A 126 20.38 -6.55 12.06
N LYS A 127 21.60 -7.10 12.02
CA LYS A 127 22.76 -6.39 11.45
C LYS A 127 22.59 -6.16 9.96
N LEU A 128 22.16 -7.19 9.22
CA LEU A 128 21.90 -7.09 7.78
C LEU A 128 20.81 -6.05 7.48
N ARG A 129 19.71 -6.07 8.24
CA ARG A 129 18.63 -5.07 8.14
C ARG A 129 19.13 -3.66 8.43
N SER A 130 19.98 -3.50 9.44
CA SER A 130 20.55 -2.20 9.81
C SER A 130 21.48 -1.67 8.71
N GLN A 131 22.31 -2.54 8.12
CA GLN A 131 23.16 -2.20 6.97
C GLN A 131 22.33 -1.81 5.75
N LEU A 132 21.31 -2.62 5.40
CA LEU A 132 20.39 -2.31 4.31
C LEU A 132 19.70 -0.96 4.51
N ALA A 133 19.21 -0.69 5.72
CA ALA A 133 18.57 0.58 6.04
C ALA A 133 19.54 1.75 5.89
N ALA A 134 20.78 1.60 6.37
CA ALA A 134 21.83 2.61 6.21
C ALA A 134 22.16 2.87 4.73
N THR A 135 22.27 1.83 3.90
CA THR A 135 22.47 1.96 2.45
C THR A 135 21.31 2.72 1.78
N LEU A 136 20.08 2.47 2.22
CA LEU A 136 18.88 3.18 1.76
C LEU A 136 18.71 4.57 2.42
N GLY A 137 19.64 4.99 3.29
CA GLY A 137 19.65 6.29 3.94
C GLY A 137 18.51 6.44 4.96
N GLY A 138 18.24 5.41 5.75
CA GLY A 138 17.20 5.39 6.78
C GLY A 138 17.41 4.30 7.83
N SER A 139 16.33 4.00 8.55
CA SER A 139 16.25 2.95 9.57
C SER A 139 14.91 2.21 9.42
N PHE A 140 14.91 0.90 9.66
CA PHE A 140 13.67 0.13 9.74
C PHE A 140 13.12 0.20 11.16
N VAL A 141 11.92 0.72 11.31
CA VAL A 141 11.30 0.95 12.62
C VAL A 141 10.01 0.15 12.72
N ASP A 142 9.61 -0.23 13.93
CA ASP A 142 8.31 -0.87 14.16
C ASP A 142 7.16 0.01 13.69
N LEU A 143 6.18 -0.59 13.00
CA LEU A 143 5.08 0.11 12.37
C LEU A 143 4.33 1.05 13.35
N ARG A 144 4.06 0.57 14.58
CA ARG A 144 3.38 1.37 15.61
C ARG A 144 4.19 2.62 15.97
N ARG A 145 5.51 2.48 16.10
CA ARG A 145 6.40 3.60 16.40
C ARG A 145 6.41 4.58 15.23
N ALA A 146 6.60 4.10 14.00
CA ALA A 146 6.58 4.95 12.80
C ALA A 146 5.27 5.76 12.67
N MET A 147 4.09 5.14 12.88
CA MET A 147 2.80 5.85 12.82
C MET A 147 2.68 7.01 13.82
N LEU A 148 3.30 6.88 14.99
CA LEU A 148 3.24 7.87 16.07
C LEU A 148 4.32 8.96 15.95
N THR A 149 5.45 8.66 15.29
CA THR A 149 6.62 9.55 15.24
C THR A 149 6.88 10.18 13.88
N LEU A 150 6.17 9.75 12.83
CA LEU A 150 6.21 10.45 11.54
C LEU A 150 5.75 11.89 11.74
N GLU A 151 6.38 12.87 11.10
CA GLU A 151 6.05 14.29 11.23
C GLU A 151 4.82 14.67 10.41
N SER A 152 4.84 14.30 9.13
CA SER A 152 3.83 14.68 8.14
C SER A 152 2.59 13.77 8.19
N ASP A 153 1.39 14.38 8.21
CA ASP A 153 0.12 13.65 8.06
C ASP A 153 0.02 12.91 6.74
N ARG A 154 0.66 13.43 5.70
CA ARG A 154 0.72 12.77 4.39
C ARG A 154 1.47 11.45 4.51
N ASP A 155 2.63 11.45 5.15
CA ASP A 155 3.46 10.25 5.32
C ASP A 155 2.76 9.21 6.20
N ARG A 156 2.10 9.66 7.28
CA ARG A 156 1.25 8.80 8.12
C ARG A 156 0.15 8.14 7.29
N SER A 157 -0.53 8.91 6.44
CA SER A 157 -1.59 8.42 5.56
C SER A 157 -1.08 7.43 4.50
N LEU A 158 0.08 7.71 3.89
CA LEU A 158 0.73 6.80 2.95
C LEU A 158 1.10 5.48 3.60
N LEU A 159 1.71 5.53 4.79
CA LEU A 159 2.09 4.34 5.54
C LEU A 159 0.86 3.53 5.95
N ALA A 160 -0.22 4.19 6.38
CA ALA A 160 -1.47 3.54 6.75
C ALA A 160 -2.08 2.81 5.55
N LYS A 161 -2.17 3.50 4.41
CA LYS A 161 -2.67 2.91 3.15
C LYS A 161 -1.80 1.74 2.71
N MET A 162 -0.48 1.88 2.76
CA MET A 162 0.47 0.82 2.41
C MET A 162 0.27 -0.43 3.28
N HIS A 163 0.15 -0.25 4.59
CA HIS A 163 -0.09 -1.35 5.52
C HIS A 163 -1.42 -2.05 5.24
N SER A 164 -2.50 -1.28 5.06
CA SER A 164 -3.84 -1.80 4.81
C SER A 164 -3.93 -2.57 3.49
N LEU A 165 -3.41 -2.02 2.39
CA LEU A 165 -3.44 -2.69 1.08
C LEU A 165 -2.57 -3.96 1.05
N THR A 166 -1.40 -3.91 1.67
CA THR A 166 -0.51 -5.09 1.76
C THR A 166 -1.13 -6.19 2.63
N ARG A 167 -1.79 -5.81 3.73
CA ARG A 167 -2.47 -6.76 4.61
C ARG A 167 -3.66 -7.39 3.90
N TRP A 168 -4.48 -6.58 3.24
CA TRP A 168 -5.60 -7.04 2.42
C TRP A 168 -5.17 -8.08 1.39
N SER A 169 -4.18 -7.75 0.55
CA SER A 169 -3.74 -8.64 -0.53
C SER A 169 -3.14 -9.96 -0.02
N ARG A 170 -2.67 -9.99 1.24
CA ARG A 170 -2.16 -11.19 1.89
C ARG A 170 -3.27 -12.06 2.47
N ILE A 171 -4.29 -11.45 3.08
CA ILE A 171 -5.41 -12.17 3.69
C ILE A 171 -6.33 -12.73 2.60
N TYR A 172 -6.67 -11.93 1.60
CA TYR A 172 -7.68 -12.26 0.60
C TYR A 172 -7.04 -12.77 -0.68
N ARG A 173 -6.42 -13.95 -0.59
CA ARG A 173 -5.93 -14.72 -1.76
C ARG A 173 -7.03 -15.56 -2.41
N ARG A 174 -8.09 -15.86 -1.66
CA ARG A 174 -9.24 -16.66 -2.07
C ARG A 174 -10.52 -15.90 -1.75
N CYS A 175 -11.55 -16.16 -2.54
CA CYS A 175 -12.86 -15.58 -2.32
C CYS A 175 -13.49 -16.14 -1.05
N PRO A 176 -14.01 -15.29 -0.15
CA PRO A 176 -14.68 -15.77 1.07
C PRO A 176 -15.99 -16.52 0.78
N LYS A 177 -16.63 -16.31 -0.39
CA LYS A 177 -17.87 -17.01 -0.76
C LYS A 177 -17.61 -18.36 -1.43
N CYS A 178 -16.77 -18.40 -2.47
CA CYS A 178 -16.58 -19.59 -3.31
C CYS A 178 -15.21 -20.25 -3.20
N ALA A 179 -14.32 -19.77 -2.32
CA ALA A 179 -12.94 -20.25 -2.10
C ALA A 179 -12.02 -20.25 -3.35
N SER A 180 -12.51 -19.74 -4.49
CA SER A 180 -11.77 -19.63 -5.74
C SER A 180 -10.64 -18.61 -5.60
N ALA A 181 -9.54 -18.84 -6.32
CA ALA A 181 -8.40 -17.93 -6.31
C ALA A 181 -8.80 -16.53 -6.82
N LEU A 182 -8.39 -15.50 -6.07
CA LEU A 182 -8.63 -14.11 -6.45
C LEU A 182 -7.44 -13.58 -7.26
N ARG A 183 -7.74 -12.93 -8.39
CA ARG A 183 -6.74 -12.17 -9.14
C ARG A 183 -6.72 -10.74 -8.63
N MET A 184 -5.71 -10.41 -7.84
CA MET A 184 -5.47 -9.04 -7.38
C MET A 184 -5.17 -8.13 -8.57
N ARG A 185 -5.72 -6.90 -8.56
CA ARG A 185 -5.24 -5.83 -9.45
C ARG A 185 -3.82 -5.43 -9.07
N ALA A 186 -3.07 -4.89 -10.03
CA ALA A 186 -1.72 -4.38 -9.80
C ALA A 186 -1.68 -3.27 -8.74
N SER A 187 -2.74 -2.45 -8.66
CA SER A 187 -2.91 -1.40 -7.66
C SER A 187 -3.16 -1.91 -6.24
N LYS A 188 -3.56 -3.18 -6.09
CA LYS A 188 -4.03 -3.85 -4.86
C LYS A 188 -5.29 -3.28 -4.21
N THR A 189 -5.96 -2.32 -4.85
CA THR A 189 -7.20 -1.72 -4.32
C THR A 189 -8.43 -2.61 -4.51
N ALA A 190 -8.38 -3.54 -5.48
CA ALA A 190 -9.45 -4.49 -5.75
C ALA A 190 -8.90 -5.84 -6.21
N ALA A 191 -9.77 -6.85 -6.17
CA ALA A 191 -9.52 -8.18 -6.69
C ALA A 191 -10.69 -8.63 -7.56
N ALA A 192 -10.37 -9.24 -8.70
CA ALA A 192 -11.33 -9.86 -9.59
C ALA A 192 -11.43 -11.37 -9.31
N LEU A 193 -12.65 -11.88 -9.40
CA LEU A 193 -12.97 -13.30 -9.39
C LEU A 193 -12.89 -13.87 -10.81
N CYS A 194 -12.47 -15.13 -10.94
CA CYS A 194 -12.46 -15.82 -12.23
C CYS A 194 -13.81 -16.51 -12.54
N THR A 195 -14.65 -16.78 -11.54
CA THR A 195 -15.85 -17.64 -11.68
C THR A 195 -17.13 -17.07 -11.06
N CYS A 196 -17.04 -16.12 -10.13
CA CYS A 196 -18.19 -15.43 -9.54
C CYS A 196 -18.23 -13.97 -10.03
N SER A 197 -19.39 -13.45 -10.40
CA SER A 197 -19.58 -12.08 -10.89
C SER A 197 -19.42 -10.98 -9.81
N TYR A 198 -18.65 -11.23 -8.76
CA TYR A 198 -18.45 -10.29 -7.65
C TYR A 198 -17.05 -9.65 -7.71
N LEU A 199 -16.98 -8.35 -7.43
CA LEU A 199 -15.74 -7.59 -7.26
C LEU A 199 -15.50 -7.38 -5.76
N CYS A 200 -14.34 -7.79 -5.26
CA CYS A 200 -13.96 -7.53 -3.86
C CYS A 200 -13.03 -6.31 -3.81
N CYS A 201 -13.45 -5.24 -3.14
CA CYS A 201 -12.70 -3.98 -3.03
C CYS A 201 -12.32 -3.67 -1.59
N VAL A 202 -11.21 -2.96 -1.42
CA VAL A 202 -10.86 -2.32 -0.15
C VAL A 202 -11.02 -0.82 -0.27
N GLU A 203 -11.86 -0.28 0.61
CA GLU A 203 -11.95 1.16 0.77
C GLU A 203 -10.95 1.62 1.83
N SER A 204 -9.97 2.41 1.40
CA SER A 204 -8.85 2.86 2.26
C SER A 204 -9.30 3.80 3.40
N ARG A 205 -10.53 4.33 3.38
CA ARG A 205 -11.04 5.25 4.41
C ARG A 205 -11.62 4.56 5.64
N GLU A 206 -12.01 3.28 5.55
CA GLU A 206 -12.69 2.58 6.66
C GLU A 206 -12.05 1.24 7.08
N HIS A 207 -10.97 0.80 6.41
CA HIS A 207 -10.39 -0.54 6.65
C HIS A 207 -11.45 -1.65 6.56
N SER A 208 -12.51 -1.40 5.77
CA SER A 208 -13.63 -2.30 5.54
C SER A 208 -13.49 -2.90 4.14
N CYS A 209 -13.79 -4.20 4.02
CA CYS A 209 -13.78 -4.90 2.76
C CYS A 209 -15.22 -4.93 2.25
N ILE A 210 -15.46 -4.33 1.09
CA ILE A 210 -16.79 -4.27 0.49
C ILE A 210 -16.78 -5.19 -0.73
N ALA A 211 -17.67 -6.18 -0.72
CA ALA A 211 -17.92 -7.04 -1.87
C ALA A 211 -19.09 -6.45 -2.68
N TYR A 212 -18.82 -6.09 -3.92
CA TYR A 212 -19.82 -5.62 -4.88
C TYR A 212 -20.25 -6.77 -5.79
N SER A 213 -21.55 -6.91 -6.07
CA SER A 213 -22.02 -7.73 -7.19
C SER A 213 -21.94 -6.95 -8.50
N SER A 214 -21.86 -7.65 -9.62
CA SER A 214 -21.99 -7.08 -10.98
C SER A 214 -23.33 -6.37 -11.24
N SER A 215 -24.32 -6.48 -10.35
CA SER A 215 -25.62 -5.81 -10.42
C SER A 215 -25.70 -4.51 -9.60
N GLY A 216 -24.56 -3.99 -9.13
CA GLY A 216 -24.48 -2.69 -8.46
C GLY A 216 -25.12 -2.63 -7.07
N HIS A 217 -25.57 -3.76 -6.52
CA HIS A 217 -26.15 -3.85 -5.19
C HIS A 217 -25.11 -4.29 -4.16
N CYS A 218 -24.89 -3.44 -3.15
CA CYS A 218 -24.14 -3.76 -1.94
C CYS A 218 -24.93 -4.77 -1.08
N GLU A 219 -24.76 -6.07 -1.31
CA GLU A 219 -25.48 -7.07 -0.52
C GLU A 219 -24.81 -7.39 0.82
N HIS A 220 -23.51 -7.15 1.00
CA HIS A 220 -22.85 -7.44 2.29
C HIS A 220 -21.65 -6.52 2.58
N ARG A 221 -21.80 -5.68 3.62
CA ARG A 221 -20.66 -5.21 4.41
C ARG A 221 -20.10 -6.43 5.14
N LEU A 222 -19.05 -7.06 4.60
CA LEU A 222 -18.30 -8.02 5.39
C LEU A 222 -17.66 -7.23 6.52
N HIS A 223 -18.17 -7.40 7.74
CA HIS A 223 -17.67 -6.73 8.94
C HIS A 223 -16.22 -7.16 9.20
N CYS A 224 -15.25 -6.43 8.63
CA CYS A 224 -13.85 -6.42 9.05
C CYS A 224 -13.63 -5.67 10.37
N TYR A 225 -14.70 -5.33 11.09
CA TYR A 225 -14.69 -4.38 12.21
C TYR A 225 -14.15 -4.92 13.54
N ARG A 226 -13.75 -6.18 13.67
CA ARG A 226 -13.52 -6.76 15.01
C ARG A 226 -12.13 -6.62 15.62
N TRP A 227 -11.17 -5.88 15.03
CA TRP A 227 -9.81 -5.86 15.58
C TRP A 227 -9.20 -4.49 15.91
N PHE A 228 -9.76 -3.37 15.43
CA PHE A 228 -9.22 -2.05 15.81
C PHE A 228 -9.90 -1.43 17.05
N CYS A 229 -11.09 -1.87 17.43
CA CYS A 229 -11.74 -1.41 18.67
C CYS A 229 -11.13 -2.04 19.95
N GLU A 230 -10.38 -3.15 19.85
CA GLU A 230 -9.83 -3.82 21.04
C GLU A 230 -8.52 -3.21 21.54
N TYR A 231 -7.76 -2.49 20.70
CA TYR A 231 -6.54 -1.80 21.14
C TYR A 231 -6.75 -0.36 21.63
N GLY A 232 -7.90 0.25 21.37
CA GLY A 232 -8.26 1.58 21.85
C GLY A 232 -9.06 1.60 23.16
N ARG A 233 -9.58 0.44 23.60
CA ARG A 233 -10.47 0.34 24.77
C ARG A 233 -9.80 -0.29 26.01
N ILE A 234 -8.57 -0.79 25.91
CA ILE A 234 -7.78 -1.31 27.05
C ILE A 234 -7.08 -0.19 27.85
N ALA A 235 -7.09 1.06 27.35
CA ALA A 235 -6.44 2.19 28.03
C ALA A 235 -7.37 3.06 28.92
N ARG A 236 -8.66 2.70 29.09
CA ARG A 236 -9.55 3.36 30.05
C ARG A 236 -10.61 2.40 30.58
N GLY A 237 -10.55 2.08 31.86
CA GLY A 237 -11.70 1.55 32.61
C GLY A 237 -11.45 0.23 33.30
N ASN A 238 -11.03 0.32 34.56
CA ASN A 238 -11.14 -0.73 35.56
C ASN A 238 -12.57 -1.31 35.64
N GLY A 239 -12.64 -2.63 35.84
CA GLY A 239 -13.64 -3.29 36.67
C GLY A 239 -15.08 -3.34 36.17
N ALA A 240 -15.51 -4.49 35.65
CA ALA A 240 -16.71 -5.20 36.11
C ALA A 240 -16.95 -6.46 35.27
N SER A 241 -16.74 -7.60 35.91
CA SER A 241 -17.18 -8.93 35.51
C SER A 241 -18.71 -9.00 35.45
N ARG A 242 -19.27 -9.56 34.37
CA ARG A 242 -20.60 -10.22 34.22
C ARG A 242 -20.71 -10.54 32.73
N GLY A 243 -20.79 -11.78 32.25
CA GLY A 243 -21.64 -12.90 32.66
C GLY A 243 -22.43 -13.31 31.42
N CYS A 244 -21.89 -14.24 30.61
CA CYS A 244 -22.57 -14.76 29.43
C CYS A 244 -23.78 -15.62 29.82
N ARG A 245 -24.98 -15.20 29.42
CA ARG A 245 -26.13 -16.07 29.07
C ARG A 245 -26.57 -15.58 27.69
N GLY A 246 -26.67 -16.40 26.65
CA GLY A 246 -27.35 -17.69 26.59
C GLY A 246 -28.84 -17.44 26.35
N GLY A 247 -29.27 -17.37 25.08
CA GLY A 247 -30.67 -17.18 24.73
C GLY A 247 -30.92 -17.36 23.23
N ARG A 248 -31.38 -18.56 22.87
CA ARG A 248 -32.07 -18.86 21.61
C ARG A 248 -33.45 -18.21 21.64
N ASN A 249 -33.84 -17.57 20.54
CA ASN A 249 -34.92 -17.97 19.63
C ASN A 249 -34.96 -16.99 18.46
#